data_AF-A0A926ED51-F1
#
_entry.id   AF-A0A926ED51-F1
#
_cell.length_a   1.000
_cell.length_b   1.000
_cell.length_c   1.000
_cell.angle_alpha   90.00
_cell.angle_beta   90.00
_cell.angle_gamma   90.00
#
_symmetry.space_group_name_H-M   'P 1'
#
loop_
_entity.id
_entity.type
_entity.pdbx_description
1 polymer ?
#
loop_
_entity_poly.entity_id
_entity_poly.type
_entity_poly.pdbx_seq_one_letter_code
_entity_poly.pdbx_strand_id
1 'polypeptide(L)'
;MNKIVSEIVDVLLSLPEGTELATSDVIKQLYGHEYLTCGDYEIHGKKYGFEDFFEIDAKVHKLAKKRGLILDDSKYDGMATGLPFHIPFVVRRKHK
;
A
#
# COMPACT_ATOMS: atom_id res chain seq x y z
N MET A 1 -11.42 6.77 3.11
CA MET A 1 -10.86 5.40 3.12
C MET A 1 -10.99 4.73 1.75
N ASN A 2 -12.20 4.49 1.21
CA ASN A 2 -12.33 3.87 -0.13
C ASN A 2 -11.67 4.68 -1.26
N LYS A 3 -11.68 6.02 -1.16
CA LYS A 3 -10.98 6.90 -2.13
C LYS A 3 -9.47 6.67 -2.12
N ILE A 4 -8.85 6.71 -0.94
CA ILE A 4 -7.41 6.45 -0.73
C ILE A 4 -7.01 5.08 -1.31
N VAL A 5 -7.78 4.03 -0.99
CA VAL A 5 -7.53 2.69 -1.52
C VAL A 5 -7.60 2.66 -3.06
N SER A 6 -8.57 3.34 -3.67
CA SER A 6 -8.64 3.41 -5.14
C SER A 6 -7.46 4.15 -5.72
N GLU A 7 -7.10 5.31 -5.18
CA GLU A 7 -5.97 6.14 -5.65
C GLU A 7 -4.65 5.35 -5.57
N ILE A 8 -4.43 4.61 -4.47
CA ILE A 8 -3.26 3.72 -4.34
C ILE A 8 -3.27 2.66 -5.46
N VAL A 9 -4.39 1.96 -5.67
CA VAL A 9 -4.47 0.91 -6.70
C VAL A 9 -4.34 1.50 -8.11
N ASP A 10 -4.84 2.71 -8.35
CA ASP A 10 -4.67 3.42 -9.63
C ASP A 10 -3.19 3.71 -9.92
N VAL A 11 -2.42 4.13 -8.89
CA VAL A 11 -0.96 4.24 -9.00
C VAL A 11 -0.33 2.88 -9.29
N LEU A 12 -0.65 1.84 -8.52
CA LEU A 12 -0.09 0.49 -8.71
C LEU A 12 -0.33 -0.06 -10.13
N LEU A 13 -1.47 0.26 -10.75
CA LEU A 13 -1.79 -0.14 -12.13
C LEU A 13 -0.92 0.56 -13.18
N SER A 14 -0.47 1.78 -12.90
CA SER A 14 0.40 2.56 -13.77
C SER A 14 1.88 2.18 -13.67
N LEU A 15 2.27 1.47 -12.60
CA LEU A 15 3.65 1.06 -12.39
C LEU A 15 4.08 -0.04 -13.38
N PRO A 16 5.37 -0.06 -13.77
CA PRO A 16 5.94 -1.17 -14.52
C PRO A 16 5.80 -2.50 -13.76
N GLU A 17 5.62 -3.59 -14.50
CA GLU A 17 5.66 -4.94 -13.91
C GLU A 17 7.05 -5.22 -13.32
N GLY A 18 7.09 -5.81 -12.14
CA GLY A 18 8.32 -6.06 -11.38
C GLY A 18 8.74 -4.93 -10.45
N THR A 19 7.99 -3.83 -10.38
CA THR A 19 8.27 -2.75 -9.41
C THR A 19 8.10 -3.27 -7.97
N GLU A 20 9.10 -3.05 -7.13
CA GLU A 20 9.11 -3.42 -5.71
C GLU A 20 8.89 -2.16 -4.84
N LEU A 21 7.84 -2.16 -4.02
CA LEU A 21 7.46 -1.04 -3.14
C LEU A 21 6.51 -1.51 -2.04
N ALA A 22 6.33 -0.70 -0.99
CA ALA A 22 5.32 -0.92 0.03
C ALA A 22 4.11 0.02 -0.14
N THR A 23 2.97 -0.32 0.48
CA THR A 23 1.78 0.55 0.53
C THR A 23 2.11 1.92 1.09
N SER A 24 2.97 2.00 2.12
CA SER A 24 3.45 3.25 2.69
C SER A 24 4.15 4.15 1.68
N ASP A 25 4.88 3.59 0.72
CA ASP A 25 5.63 4.38 -0.26
C ASP A 25 4.69 5.06 -1.23
N VAL A 26 3.64 4.36 -1.66
CA VAL A 26 2.59 4.94 -2.52
C VAL A 26 1.84 6.05 -1.78
N ILE A 27 1.55 5.86 -0.50
CA ILE A 27 0.88 6.85 0.33
C ILE A 27 1.74 8.10 0.48
N LYS A 28 3.04 7.94 0.73
CA LYS A 28 4.00 9.05 0.76
C LYS A 28 4.08 9.78 -0.57
N GLN A 29 4.06 9.06 -1.69
CA GLN A 29 4.08 9.65 -3.02
C GLN A 29 2.82 10.46 -3.32
N LEU A 30 1.65 9.98 -2.90
CA LEU A 30 0.35 10.62 -3.18
C LEU A 30 0.07 11.82 -2.28
N TYR A 31 0.39 11.71 -0.99
CA TYR A 31 -0.07 12.67 0.03
C TYR A 31 1.07 13.39 0.74
N GLY A 32 2.32 13.04 0.46
CA GLY A 32 3.49 13.61 1.12
C GLY A 32 3.82 12.96 2.46
N HIS A 33 4.77 13.57 3.17
CA HIS A 33 5.29 13.08 4.44
C HIS A 33 4.94 14.07 5.56
N GLU A 34 3.92 13.78 6.36
CA GLU A 34 3.71 14.44 7.65
C GLU A 34 3.71 13.38 8.75
N TYR A 35 4.90 13.14 9.33
CA TYR A 35 4.99 12.39 10.57
C TYR A 35 4.36 13.24 11.68
N LEU A 36 3.17 12.87 12.13
CA LEU A 36 2.75 13.25 13.47
C LEU A 36 3.50 12.33 14.44
N THR A 37 4.13 12.93 15.44
CA THR A 37 4.82 12.26 16.54
C THR A 37 3.99 11.07 17.01
N CYS A 38 4.50 9.85 16.82
CA CYS A 38 3.89 8.54 17.14
C CYS A 38 3.27 7.72 15.99
N GLY A 39 3.47 8.08 14.72
CA GLY A 39 3.13 7.19 13.59
C GLY A 39 1.72 7.34 13.03
N ASP A 40 1.03 8.39 13.45
CA ASP A 40 -0.17 8.87 12.77
C ASP A 40 0.23 9.64 11.51
N TYR A 41 -0.53 9.45 10.44
CA TYR A 41 -0.38 10.20 9.20
C TYR A 41 -1.57 11.12 9.01
N GLU A 42 -1.32 12.35 8.60
CA GLU A 42 -2.38 13.26 8.17
C GLU A 42 -2.56 13.17 6.66
N ILE A 43 -3.75 12.75 6.22
CA ILE A 43 -4.13 12.73 4.81
C ILE A 43 -5.39 13.58 4.66
N HIS A 44 -5.28 14.70 3.95
CA HIS A 44 -6.38 15.66 3.73
C HIS A 44 -7.01 16.20 5.03
N GLY A 45 -6.20 16.55 6.04
CA GLY A 45 -6.70 17.08 7.31
C GLY A 45 -7.36 16.04 8.22
N LYS A 46 -7.28 14.75 7.87
CA LYS A 46 -7.73 13.64 8.70
C LYS A 46 -6.53 12.82 9.15
N LYS A 47 -6.46 12.54 10.46
CA LYS A 47 -5.48 11.65 11.04
C LYS A 47 -5.86 10.19 10.82
N TYR A 48 -4.88 9.41 10.42
CA TYR A 48 -4.95 7.96 10.23
C TYR A 48 -3.92 7.32 11.14
N GLY A 49 -4.37 6.39 11.99
CA GLY A 49 -3.50 5.63 12.88
C GLY A 49 -3.09 4.30 12.27
N PHE A 50 -2.27 3.54 13.00
CA PHE A 50 -1.79 2.22 12.56
C PHE A 50 -2.90 1.25 12.14
N GLU A 51 -4.01 1.21 12.88
CA GLU A 51 -5.14 0.33 12.56
C GLU A 51 -5.80 0.69 11.23
N ASP A 52 -5.93 1.99 10.93
CA ASP A 52 -6.46 2.43 9.64
C ASP A 52 -5.52 2.01 8.49
N PHE A 53 -4.21 2.06 8.70
CA PHE A 53 -3.23 1.63 7.68
C PHE A 53 -3.27 0.13 7.43
N PHE A 54 -3.50 -0.68 8.46
CA PHE A 54 -3.75 -2.11 8.26
C PHE A 54 -5.00 -2.35 7.42
N GLU A 55 -6.08 -1.60 7.69
CA GLU A 55 -7.30 -1.73 6.91
C GLU A 55 -7.11 -1.26 5.46
N ILE A 56 -6.38 -0.16 5.24
CA ILE A 56 -6.05 0.36 3.91
C ILE A 56 -5.25 -0.68 3.13
N ASP A 57 -4.17 -1.21 3.72
CA ASP A 57 -3.29 -2.18 3.09
C ASP A 57 -4.04 -3.46 2.67
N ALA A 58 -4.80 -4.05 3.59
CA ALA A 58 -5.62 -5.22 3.29
C ALA A 58 -6.64 -4.97 2.16
N LYS A 59 -7.23 -3.76 2.12
CA LYS A 59 -8.16 -3.36 1.05
C LYS A 59 -7.45 -3.11 -0.28
N VAL A 60 -6.24 -2.55 -0.26
CA VAL A 60 -5.39 -2.38 -1.45
C VAL A 60 -5.07 -3.72 -2.06
N HIS A 61 -4.58 -4.70 -1.28
CA HIS A 61 -4.31 -6.05 -1.76
C HIS A 61 -5.55 -6.70 -2.37
N LYS A 62 -6.71 -6.59 -1.69
CA LYS A 62 -7.98 -7.14 -2.18
C LYS A 62 -8.44 -6.48 -3.49
N LEU A 63 -8.33 -5.15 -3.59
CA LEU A 63 -8.77 -4.41 -4.78
C LEU A 63 -7.80 -4.58 -5.95
N ALA A 64 -6.49 -4.56 -5.71
CA ALA A 64 -5.45 -4.83 -6.69
C ALA A 64 -5.67 -6.22 -7.33
N LYS A 65 -5.91 -7.25 -6.51
CA LYS A 65 -6.25 -8.60 -6.98
C LYS A 65 -7.50 -8.63 -7.87
N LYS A 66 -8.56 -7.91 -7.49
CA LYS A 66 -9.77 -7.78 -8.31
C LYS A 66 -9.52 -7.09 -9.65
N ARG A 67 -8.57 -6.15 -9.69
CA ARG A 67 -8.20 -5.41 -10.90
C ARG A 67 -7.09 -6.08 -11.72
N GLY A 68 -6.74 -7.33 -11.40
CA GLY A 68 -5.80 -8.12 -12.20
C GLY A 68 -4.33 -7.89 -11.86
N LEU A 69 -4.02 -7.33 -10.68
CA LEU A 69 -2.67 -7.29 -10.14
C LEU A 69 -2.44 -8.40 -9.12
N ILE A 70 -1.20 -8.82 -8.96
CA ILE A 70 -0.73 -9.65 -7.87
C ILE A 70 0.33 -8.81 -7.15
N LEU A 71 0.12 -8.53 -5.88
CA LEU A 71 1.12 -7.91 -5.01
C LEU A 71 1.84 -9.06 -4.32
N ASP A 72 3.02 -9.40 -4.81
CA ASP A 72 3.78 -10.57 -4.36
C ASP A 72 4.74 -10.18 -3.25
N ASP A 73 4.37 -10.52 -2.02
CA ASP A 73 5.12 -10.35 -0.79
C ASP A 73 5.81 -11.64 -0.33
N SER A 74 5.77 -12.72 -1.12
CA SER A 74 6.30 -14.05 -0.74
C SER A 74 7.78 -14.05 -0.37
N LYS A 75 8.56 -13.12 -0.93
CA LYS A 75 9.98 -12.90 -0.59
C LYS A 75 10.18 -12.50 0.86
N TYR A 76 9.17 -11.89 1.47
CA TYR A 76 9.20 -11.34 2.83
C TYR A 76 8.35 -12.16 3.82
N ASP A 77 7.69 -13.22 3.35
CA ASP A 77 6.90 -14.11 4.21
C ASP A 77 7.79 -14.75 5.28
N GLY A 78 7.33 -14.71 6.53
CA GLY A 78 8.08 -15.18 7.70
C GLY A 78 9.24 -14.30 8.17
N MET A 79 9.51 -13.15 7.54
CA MET A 79 10.51 -12.20 8.02
C MET A 79 9.90 -11.18 8.99
N ALA A 80 10.63 -10.82 10.06
CA ALA A 80 10.24 -9.73 10.96
C ALA A 80 10.57 -8.35 10.34
N THR A 81 9.87 -7.99 9.26
CA THR A 81 10.21 -6.84 8.40
C THR A 81 9.47 -5.55 8.75
N GLY A 82 8.54 -5.58 9.70
CA GLY A 82 7.86 -4.39 10.21
C GLY A 82 6.34 -4.52 10.22
N LEU A 83 5.66 -3.38 10.23
CA LEU A 83 4.20 -3.32 10.15
C LEU A 83 3.75 -3.69 8.71
N PRO A 84 2.65 -4.44 8.52
CA PRO A 84 2.15 -4.88 7.21
C PRO A 84 2.26 -3.87 6.05
N PHE A 85 1.84 -2.62 6.26
CA PHE A 85 1.86 -1.57 5.23
C PHE A 85 3.26 -1.02 4.88
N HIS A 86 4.30 -1.42 5.62
CA HIS A 86 5.72 -1.18 5.31
C HIS A 86 6.41 -2.39 4.67
N ILE A 87 5.74 -3.55 4.59
CA ILE A 87 6.31 -4.74 3.96
C ILE A 87 6.28 -4.52 2.45
N PRO A 88 7.44 -4.57 1.76
CA PRO A 88 7.45 -4.41 0.31
C PRO A 88 6.79 -5.60 -0.39
N PHE A 89 6.20 -5.34 -1.54
CA PHE A 89 5.69 -6.34 -2.46
C PHE A 89 6.14 -6.02 -3.89
N VAL A 90 6.19 -7.06 -4.73
CA VAL A 90 6.47 -6.92 -6.15
C VAL A 90 5.15 -6.85 -6.92
N VAL A 91 4.94 -5.77 -7.68
CA VAL A 91 3.76 -5.61 -8.53
C VAL A 91 3.88 -6.52 -9.74
N ARG A 92 2.99 -7.50 -9.85
CA ARG A 92 2.88 -8.43 -10.99
C ARG A 92 1.52 -8.30 -11.64
N ARG A 93 1.47 -8.53 -12.96
CA ARG A 93 0.20 -8.61 -13.67
C ARG A 93 -0.31 -10.05 -13.60
N LYS A 94 -1.62 -10.21 -13.42
CA LYS A 94 -2.27 -11.51 -13.54
C LYS A 94 -2.31 -11.86 -15.03
N HIS A 95 -1.29 -12.57 -15.51
CA HIS A 95 -1.31 -13.14 -16.85
C HIS A 95 -2.51 -14.08 -16.97
N LYS A 96 -3.25 -13.93 -18.07
CA LYS A 96 -4.49 -14.68 -18.35
C LYS A 96 -4.19 -16.14 -18.66
#